data_AF-A0AAN7QI10-F1
#
_entry.id   AF-A0AAN7QI10-F1
#
_cell.length_a   1.000
_cell.length_b   1.000
_cell.length_c   1.000
_cell.angle_alpha   90.00
_cell.angle_beta   90.00
_cell.angle_gamma   90.00
#
_symmetry.space_group_name_H-M   'P 1'
#
loop_
_entity.id
_entity.type
_entity.pdbx_description
1 polymer ?
#
loop_
_entity_poly.entity_id
_entity_poly.type
_entity_poly.pdbx_seq_one_letter_code
_entity_poly.pdbx_strand_id
1 'polypeptide(L)'
;MFVQALLLTIFLRSSQSVPVNAYGTPNRESGLALEQWTEESGMNPEEVGDYLEGDILFPKKVSKNGLIRETARWVNGVVPYEITGKFTSNDRDVLGKAMEHYHKYTCIRYGF
;
A
#
# COMPACT_ATOMS: atom_id res chain seq x y z
N MET A 1 -30.58 6.33 3.99
CA MET A 1 -30.21 7.25 2.89
C MET A 1 -28.72 7.64 2.87
N PHE A 2 -27.90 7.28 3.86
CA PHE A 2 -26.45 7.54 3.83
C PHE A 2 -25.61 6.50 3.04
N VAL A 3 -26.09 5.25 2.95
CA VAL A 3 -25.34 4.16 2.28
C VAL A 3 -25.34 4.31 0.74
N GLN A 4 -26.34 4.98 0.18
CA GLN A 4 -26.43 5.20 -1.27
C GLN A 4 -25.54 6.36 -1.75
N ALA A 5 -25.17 7.29 -0.85
CA ALA A 5 -24.24 8.38 -1.14
C ALA A 5 -22.78 7.89 -1.15
N LEU A 6 -22.40 6.97 -0.25
CA LEU A 6 -21.02 6.45 -0.15
C LEU A 6 -20.61 5.60 -1.36
N LEU A 7 -21.53 4.78 -1.90
CA LEU A 7 -21.26 3.97 -3.08
C LEU A 7 -21.07 4.83 -4.34
N LEU A 8 -21.78 5.95 -4.43
CA LEU A 8 -21.63 6.90 -5.55
C LEU A 8 -20.34 7.72 -5.46
N THR A 9 -19.87 8.11 -4.27
CA THR A 9 -18.56 8.77 -4.13
C THR A 9 -17.39 7.85 -4.41
N ILE A 10 -17.44 6.58 -4.01
CA ILE A 10 -16.38 5.60 -4.35
C ILE A 10 -16.33 5.36 -5.87
N PHE A 11 -17.48 5.19 -6.52
CA PHE A 11 -17.53 5.00 -7.97
C PHE A 11 -17.14 6.26 -8.77
N LEU A 12 -17.50 7.46 -8.30
CA LEU A 12 -17.12 8.71 -8.97
C LEU A 12 -15.65 9.08 -8.75
N ARG A 13 -15.04 8.74 -7.60
CA ARG A 13 -13.60 8.99 -7.34
C ARG A 13 -12.68 8.02 -8.08
N SER A 14 -13.15 6.82 -8.42
CA SER A 14 -12.45 5.87 -9.30
C SER A 14 -12.19 6.45 -10.71
N SER A 15 -12.96 7.47 -11.13
CA SER A 15 -12.77 8.16 -12.42
C SER A 15 -11.80 9.35 -12.38
N GLN A 16 -11.39 9.80 -11.19
CA GLN A 16 -10.48 10.94 -11.05
C GLN A 16 -9.03 10.48 -11.23
N SER A 17 -8.28 11.23 -12.04
CA SER A 17 -6.84 11.09 -12.15
C SER A 17 -6.19 11.21 -10.78
N VAL A 18 -5.17 10.41 -10.51
CA VAL A 18 -4.36 10.50 -9.29
C VAL A 18 -3.95 11.95 -9.10
N PRO A 19 -4.20 12.58 -7.94
CA PRO A 19 -3.80 13.96 -7.74
C PRO A 19 -2.27 14.05 -7.81
N VAL A 20 -1.76 15.16 -8.37
CA VAL A 20 -0.33 15.32 -8.71
C VAL A 20 0.58 15.17 -7.49
N ASN A 21 0.08 15.48 -6.29
CA ASN A 21 0.78 15.32 -5.03
C ASN A 21 0.98 13.86 -4.58
N ALA A 22 0.29 12.89 -5.19
CA ALA A 22 0.46 11.47 -4.87
C ALA A 22 1.72 10.85 -5.51
N TYR A 23 2.39 11.58 -6.41
CA TYR A 23 3.61 11.15 -7.08
C TYR A 23 4.86 11.58 -6.32
N GLY A 24 5.67 10.64 -5.87
CA GLY A 24 6.79 10.96 -5.00
C GLY A 24 7.92 9.93 -4.98
N THR A 25 8.87 10.20 -4.09
CA THR A 25 9.86 9.24 -3.60
C THR A 25 9.59 9.01 -2.13
N PRO A 26 9.95 7.84 -1.56
CA PRO A 26 9.75 7.60 -0.13
C PRO A 26 10.39 8.71 0.69
N ASN A 27 9.67 9.22 1.70
CA ASN A 27 10.14 10.24 2.62
C ASN A 27 10.12 9.68 4.06
N ARG A 28 10.99 10.24 4.90
CA ARG A 28 11.11 9.78 6.30
C ARG A 28 10.04 10.42 7.18
N GLU A 29 9.62 11.61 6.79
CA GLU A 29 8.68 12.49 7.49
C GLU A 29 7.32 11.82 7.66
N SER A 30 6.82 11.09 6.65
CA SER A 30 5.56 10.35 6.77
C SER A 30 5.63 9.28 7.85
N GLY A 31 6.75 8.56 7.94
CA GLY A 31 6.96 7.55 8.98
C GLY A 31 7.05 8.15 10.38
N LEU A 32 7.72 9.30 10.51
CA LEU A 32 7.80 10.03 11.78
C LEU A 32 6.45 10.62 12.20
N ALA A 33 5.64 11.10 11.26
CA ALA A 33 4.31 11.61 11.52
C ALA A 33 3.39 10.51 12.10
N LEU A 34 3.47 9.30 11.53
CA LEU A 34 2.73 8.15 12.05
C LEU A 34 3.25 7.69 13.42
N GLU A 35 4.57 7.71 13.64
CA GLU A 35 5.18 7.38 14.94
C GLU A 35 4.77 8.34 16.06
N GLN A 36 4.56 9.62 15.72
CA GLN A 36 4.15 10.67 16.66
C GLN A 36 2.63 10.81 16.81
N TRP A 37 1.85 10.01 16.08
CA TRP A 37 0.40 10.10 16.11
C TRP A 37 -0.15 9.75 17.50
N THR A 38 -1.18 10.48 17.92
CA THR A 38 -1.91 10.25 19.18
C THR A 38 -3.42 10.36 18.96
N GLU A 39 -4.23 9.82 19.89
CA GLU A 39 -5.69 9.89 19.81
C GLU A 39 -6.22 11.34 19.82
N GLU A 40 -5.47 12.28 20.40
CA GLU A 40 -5.82 13.71 20.41
C GLU A 40 -5.50 14.42 19.09
N SER A 41 -4.78 13.78 18.17
CA SER A 41 -4.39 14.38 16.88
C SER A 41 -5.59 14.66 15.97
N GLY A 42 -6.77 14.08 16.26
CA GLY A 42 -8.02 14.36 15.56
C GLY A 42 -8.07 13.89 14.10
N MET A 43 -7.06 13.13 13.66
CA MET A 43 -6.94 12.56 12.33
C MET A 43 -6.91 11.03 12.38
N ASN A 44 -7.46 10.37 11.36
CA ASN A 44 -7.40 8.91 11.24
C ASN A 44 -5.92 8.49 11.12
N PRO A 45 -5.41 7.58 11.97
CA PRO A 45 -4.03 7.09 11.86
C PRO A 45 -3.74 6.46 10.49
N GLU A 46 -4.75 5.87 9.84
CA GLU A 46 -4.62 5.29 8.50
C GLU A 46 -4.49 6.36 7.39
N GLU A 47 -4.71 7.64 7.70
CA GLU A 47 -4.56 8.75 6.74
C GLU A 47 -3.40 9.69 7.12
N VAL A 48 -2.48 9.24 7.99
CA VAL A 48 -1.30 10.02 8.40
C VAL A 48 -0.18 9.88 7.39
N GLY A 49 0.41 11.02 7.00
CA GLY A 49 1.57 11.09 6.11
C GLY A 49 1.25 11.66 4.74
N ASP A 50 2.26 11.69 3.88
CA ASP A 50 2.16 12.33 2.55
C ASP A 50 1.72 11.35 1.45
N TYR A 51 1.51 10.08 1.80
CA TYR A 51 1.11 9.05 0.85
C TYR A 51 -0.41 9.04 0.64
N LEU A 52 -0.84 8.64 -0.56
CA LEU A 52 -2.26 8.55 -0.88
C LEU A 52 -2.89 7.47 0.01
N GLU A 53 -4.02 7.78 0.65
CA GLU A 53 -4.68 6.86 1.60
C GLU A 53 -3.74 6.42 2.74
N GLY A 54 -2.68 7.20 3.02
CA GLY A 54 -1.71 6.94 4.09
C GLY A 54 -0.60 5.93 3.76
N ASP A 55 -0.81 5.02 2.79
CA ASP A 55 0.11 3.91 2.51
C ASP A 55 0.49 3.72 1.03
N ILE A 56 -0.14 4.44 0.09
CA ILE A 56 0.12 4.29 -1.35
C ILE A 56 1.00 5.43 -1.88
N LEU A 57 2.21 5.08 -2.34
CA LEU A 57 3.12 5.99 -3.04
C LEU A 57 3.14 5.68 -4.54
N PHE A 58 2.77 6.66 -5.39
CA PHE A 58 2.93 6.51 -6.83
C PHE A 58 4.34 6.95 -7.27
N PRO A 59 5.08 6.10 -8.00
CA PRO A 59 6.34 6.53 -8.58
C PRO A 59 6.10 7.57 -9.68
N LYS A 60 6.91 8.64 -9.70
CA LYS A 60 6.82 9.79 -10.62
C LYS A 60 6.72 9.46 -12.12
N LYS A 61 6.97 8.21 -12.53
CA LYS A 61 6.97 7.77 -13.94
C LYS A 61 5.74 6.97 -14.38
N VAL A 62 4.78 6.65 -13.49
CA VAL A 62 3.67 5.73 -13.80
C VAL A 62 2.32 6.41 -13.60
N SER A 63 1.72 6.95 -14.67
CA SER A 63 0.55 7.85 -14.58
C SER A 63 -0.81 7.16 -14.36
N LYS A 64 -0.88 5.87 -14.00
CA LYS A 64 -2.16 5.13 -13.92
C LYS A 64 -2.31 4.40 -12.58
N ASN A 65 -3.49 4.56 -11.97
CA ASN A 65 -4.01 3.92 -10.75
C ASN A 65 -4.13 2.38 -10.81
N GLY A 66 -3.48 1.74 -11.77
CA GLY A 66 -3.57 0.30 -11.96
C GLY A 66 -2.63 -0.15 -13.07
N LEU A 67 -1.66 -0.99 -12.70
CA LEU A 67 -0.89 -1.78 -13.64
C LEU A 67 -1.76 -2.94 -14.17
N ILE A 68 -2.75 -2.60 -14.99
CA ILE A 68 -3.69 -3.57 -15.58
C ILE A 68 -3.05 -4.48 -16.64
N ARG A 69 -1.86 -4.09 -17.14
CA ARG A 69 -1.15 -4.86 -18.16
C ARG A 69 -0.59 -6.13 -17.54
N GLU A 70 -0.81 -7.27 -18.18
CA GLU A 70 -0.28 -8.56 -17.71
C GLU A 70 1.25 -8.54 -17.60
N THR A 71 1.92 -7.76 -18.45
CA THR A 71 3.37 -7.54 -18.44
C THR A 71 3.90 -6.84 -17.19
N ALA A 72 3.02 -6.27 -16.36
CA ALA A 72 3.37 -5.63 -15.11
C ALA A 72 3.16 -6.54 -13.89
N ARG A 73 2.67 -7.77 -14.11
CA ARG A 73 2.56 -8.78 -13.05
C ARG A 73 3.92 -9.46 -12.86
N TRP A 74 4.13 -10.00 -11.67
CA TRP A 74 5.27 -10.86 -11.39
C TRP A 74 5.24 -12.10 -12.29
N VAL A 75 6.36 -12.38 -12.97
CA VAL A 75 6.47 -13.53 -13.87
C VAL A 75 6.23 -14.81 -13.06
N ASN A 76 5.35 -15.68 -13.58
CA ASN A 76 4.93 -16.91 -12.91
C ASN A 76 4.32 -16.72 -11.49
N GLY A 77 3.90 -15.49 -11.14
CA GLY A 77 3.41 -15.18 -9.80
C GLY A 77 4.49 -15.26 -8.70
N VAL A 78 5.77 -15.19 -9.07
CA VAL A 78 6.89 -15.25 -8.12
C VAL A 78 7.35 -13.84 -7.77
N VAL A 79 7.18 -13.46 -6.51
CA VAL A 79 7.60 -12.18 -5.95
C VAL A 79 9.02 -12.32 -5.39
N PRO A 80 10.04 -11.69 -6.00
CA PRO A 80 11.37 -11.59 -5.42
C PRO A 80 11.32 -10.64 -4.23
N TYR A 81 11.97 -11.01 -3.14
CA TYR A 81 11.99 -10.21 -1.91
C TYR A 81 13.34 -10.27 -1.21
N GLU A 82 13.64 -9.21 -0.48
CA GLU A 82 14.78 -9.11 0.43
C GLU A 82 14.31 -8.39 1.70
N ILE A 83 14.60 -8.96 2.87
CA ILE A 83 14.28 -8.33 4.15
C ILE A 83 15.52 -7.61 4.66
N THR A 84 15.62 -6.32 4.38
CA THR A 84 16.72 -5.46 4.83
C THR A 84 16.33 -4.61 6.03
N GLY A 85 17.17 -4.53 7.06
CA GLY A 85 16.94 -3.66 8.23
C GLY A 85 16.87 -4.41 9.56
N LYS A 86 16.39 -3.72 10.59
CA LYS A 86 16.30 -4.25 11.97
C LYS A 86 14.92 -4.84 12.23
N PHE A 87 14.76 -6.12 11.86
CA PHE A 87 13.55 -6.90 12.17
C PHE A 87 13.87 -7.93 13.24
N THR A 88 13.03 -8.01 14.26
CA THR A 88 13.13 -9.05 15.28
C THR A 88 12.74 -10.41 14.71
N SER A 89 13.05 -11.48 15.45
CA SER A 89 12.60 -12.83 15.07
C SER A 89 11.07 -12.92 14.99
N ASN A 90 10.35 -12.19 15.84
CA ASN A 90 8.89 -12.15 15.83
C ASN A 90 8.36 -11.47 14.56
N ASP A 91 8.95 -10.35 14.15
CA ASP A 91 8.52 -9.65 12.93
C ASP A 91 8.71 -10.53 11.69
N ARG A 92 9.81 -11.28 11.64
CA ARG A 92 10.09 -12.23 10.55
C ARG A 92 9.12 -13.40 10.54
N ASP A 93 8.70 -13.87 11.72
CA ASP A 93 7.67 -14.92 11.83
C ASP A 93 6.30 -14.42 11.33
N VAL A 94 5.93 -13.17 11.65
CA VAL A 94 4.71 -12.53 11.12
C VAL A 94 4.77 -12.44 9.60
N LEU A 95 5.89 -12.00 9.03
CA LEU A 95 6.10 -11.96 7.58
C LEU A 95 6.00 -13.36 6.95
N GLY A 96 6.62 -14.37 7.58
CA GLY A 96 6.55 -15.76 7.13
C GLY A 96 5.12 -16.30 7.09
N LYS A 97 4.35 -16.10 8.15
CA LYS A 97 2.93 -16.50 8.23
C LYS A 97 2.08 -15.82 7.15
N ALA A 98 2.33 -14.54 6.88
CA ALA A 98 1.64 -13.83 5.81
C ALA A 98 1.96 -14.46 4.44
N MET A 99 3.23 -14.76 4.16
CA MET A 99 3.64 -15.43 2.91
C MET A 99 3.01 -16.83 2.77
N GLU A 100 2.97 -17.61 3.85
CA GLU A 100 2.32 -18.93 3.88
C GLU A 100 0.82 -18.84 3.60
N HIS A 101 0.15 -17.79 4.12
CA HIS A 101 -1.26 -17.55 3.85
C HIS A 101 -1.52 -17.33 2.34
N TYR A 102 -0.66 -16.56 1.68
CA TYR A 102 -0.71 -16.42 0.22
C TYR A 102 -0.44 -17.73 -0.50
N HIS A 103 0.53 -18.53 -0.06
CA HIS A 103 0.81 -19.84 -0.67
C HIS A 103 -0.38 -20.79 -0.57
N LYS A 104 -1.13 -20.73 0.53
CA LYS A 104 -2.28 -21.59 0.80
C LYS A 104 -3.51 -21.25 -0.05
N TYR A 105 -3.79 -19.96 -0.25
CA TYR A 105 -5.03 -19.51 -0.87
C TYR A 105 -4.87 -18.93 -2.28
N THR A 106 -3.63 -18.77 -2.76
CA THR A 106 -3.34 -18.18 -4.07
C THR A 106 -2.19 -18.91 -4.79
N CYS A 107 -1.98 -18.58 -6.07
CA CYS A 107 -0.83 -19.05 -6.83
C CYS A 107 0.44 -18.21 -6.62
N ILE A 108 0.41 -17.16 -5.78
CA ILE A 108 1.58 -16.32 -5.52
C ILE A 108 2.63 -17.11 -4.74
N ARG A 109 3.90 -16.95 -5.13
CA ARG A 109 5.08 -17.53 -4.47
C ARG A 109 6.07 -16.43 -4.14
N TYR A 110 6.92 -16.69 -3.16
CA TYR A 110 7.96 -15.76 -2.71
C TYR A 110 9.31 -16.47 -2.86
N GLY A 111 10.23 -15.91 -3.64
CA GLY A 111 11.51 -16.57 -3.97
C GLY A 111 12.21 -15.98 -5.19
N PHE A 112 13.27 -16.66 -5.65
CA PHE A 112 14.06 -16.34 -6.84
C PHE A 112 13.89 -17.41 -7.92
#